data_AF-A0A7V5MIW9-F1
#
_entry.id   AF-A0A7V5MIW9-F1
#
_cell.length_a   1.000
_cell.length_b   1.000
_cell.length_c   1.000
_cell.angle_alpha   90.00
_cell.angle_beta   90.00
_cell.angle_gamma   90.00
#
_symmetry.space_group_name_H-M   'P 1'
#
loop_
_entity.id
_entity.type
_entity.pdbx_description
1 polymer ?
#
loop_
_entity_poly.entity_id
_entity_poly.type
_entity_poly.pdbx_seq_one_letter_code
_entity_poly.pdbx_strand_id
1 'polypeptide(L)'
;MRYILAFLMLTLYGFGFNYHLEPTKITDGVSCFFGLYGEADEINGGRVVNSCFVETSQGYVVIDSGPTYSFAQQAYTAMQRSKAMPVKYVINTATDAAHVLGNEFYREQGAKLIGPQGYQSLLKREGKLALLEKLPTTITRNTRLVSLDTYASQESNLTLGDTLFALQPVDANSSHLMVYLPKHATLFAGNFVDTRSTPTWTSHSTVTWDKALATIKDQSWDYLIPAHGVKHRRDRGVLKQTEEHFASLQPKKATPQPVARLAKAESQPAPKKVAKAEPKNVVKKQEPKQTHPAKTAQKEEMHIATTMVQKNKEIKIQQSEQSCPAHINYQPTYDIAERKAKLEHKYLLVKIESNGCKPCQELNQLLATNCNIKKIINKHTKAIQLNVSYDQVPTNLNHMGTPALFLVQPENEKIVMHLEGRIDPQDLEESLKLFTDAGLAMAQ
;
A
#
# COMPACT_ATOMS: atom_id res chain seq x y z
N MET A 1 27.73 -50.01 19.11
CA MET A 1 26.47 -49.87 18.35
C MET A 1 25.30 -49.24 19.13
N ARG A 2 25.48 -48.68 20.34
CA ARG A 2 24.37 -48.12 21.16
C ARG A 2 24.29 -46.59 21.24
N TYR A 3 25.24 -45.87 20.63
CA TYR A 3 25.29 -44.39 20.68
C TYR A 3 25.07 -43.70 19.33
N ILE A 4 24.90 -44.46 18.24
CA ILE A 4 24.70 -43.88 16.90
C ILE A 4 23.20 -43.58 16.63
N LEU A 5 22.27 -44.13 17.41
CA LEU A 5 20.83 -43.86 17.26
C LEU A 5 20.32 -42.61 18.00
N ALA A 6 21.12 -41.98 18.87
CA ALA A 6 20.69 -40.81 19.64
C ALA A 6 21.01 -39.46 18.95
N PHE A 7 21.74 -39.47 17.83
CA PHE A 7 22.09 -38.26 17.10
C PHE A 7 21.22 -38.00 15.85
N LEU A 8 20.26 -38.88 15.56
CA LEU A 8 19.33 -38.76 14.43
C LEU A 8 17.93 -38.26 14.87
N MET A 9 17.89 -37.45 15.92
CA MET A 9 16.68 -36.82 16.51
C MET A 9 16.88 -35.31 16.68
N LEU A 10 17.71 -34.70 15.83
CA LEU A 10 17.88 -33.25 15.77
C LEU A 10 17.80 -32.82 14.31
N THR A 11 17.02 -31.77 14.06
CA THR A 11 16.81 -31.07 12.78
C THR A 11 15.82 -31.68 11.78
N LEU A 12 14.61 -32.01 12.25
CA LEU A 12 13.41 -31.63 11.49
C LEU A 12 12.91 -30.31 12.07
N TYR A 13 13.69 -29.23 11.87
CA TYR A 13 13.08 -27.90 11.89
C TYR A 13 12.18 -27.88 10.66
N GLY A 14 10.90 -28.20 10.85
CA GLY A 14 9.90 -27.87 9.85
C GLY A 14 10.04 -26.39 9.59
N PHE A 15 10.44 -26.02 8.37
CA PHE A 15 10.50 -24.63 7.97
C PHE A 15 9.08 -24.08 8.10
N GLY A 16 8.83 -23.35 9.19
CA GLY A 16 7.60 -22.60 9.36
C GLY A 16 7.54 -21.55 8.26
N PHE A 17 6.32 -21.23 7.82
CA PHE A 17 6.12 -20.18 6.82
C PHE A 17 6.80 -18.88 7.27
N ASN A 18 7.69 -18.36 6.43
CA ASN A 18 8.42 -17.13 6.72
C ASN A 18 7.71 -15.96 6.06
N TYR A 19 7.33 -14.96 6.85
CA TYR A 19 6.65 -13.76 6.36
C TYR A 19 7.62 -12.70 5.82
N HIS A 20 8.93 -12.89 5.97
CA HIS A 20 9.98 -11.94 5.58
C HIS A 20 9.70 -10.54 6.13
N LEU A 21 9.44 -10.48 7.45
CA LEU A 21 9.05 -9.26 8.13
C LEU A 21 10.25 -8.35 8.38
N GLU A 22 10.29 -7.26 7.63
CA GLU A 22 11.19 -6.14 7.87
C GLU A 22 10.36 -4.91 8.27
N PRO A 23 10.68 -4.29 9.43
CA PRO A 23 9.93 -3.14 9.91
C PRO A 23 10.32 -1.90 9.10
N THR A 24 9.32 -1.26 8.52
CA THR A 24 9.45 0.01 7.83
C THR A 24 9.32 1.16 8.82
N LYS A 25 10.29 2.07 8.88
CA LYS A 25 10.21 3.26 9.74
C LYS A 25 9.23 4.28 9.14
N ILE A 26 8.31 4.75 9.97
CA ILE A 26 7.33 5.80 9.63
C ILE A 26 7.87 7.15 10.10
N THR A 27 8.16 7.23 11.39
CA THR A 27 8.79 8.37 12.07
C THR A 27 9.60 7.82 13.25
N ASP A 28 10.28 8.69 13.99
CA ASP A 28 11.02 8.27 15.19
C ASP A 28 10.05 7.63 16.20
N GLY A 29 10.36 6.39 16.59
CA GLY A 29 9.55 5.59 17.51
C GLY A 29 8.33 4.89 16.90
N VAL A 30 8.06 5.01 15.59
CA VAL A 30 6.92 4.34 14.93
C VAL A 30 7.39 3.58 13.69
N SER A 31 7.07 2.29 13.65
CA SER A 31 7.42 1.39 12.54
C SER A 31 6.26 0.45 12.20
N CYS A 32 6.21 0.00 10.94
CA CYS A 32 5.15 -0.88 10.45
C CYS A 32 5.70 -2.04 9.61
N PHE A 33 5.06 -3.19 9.74
CA PHE A 33 5.11 -4.29 8.79
C PHE A 33 3.91 -4.12 7.84
N PHE A 34 4.17 -3.65 6.63
CA PHE A 34 3.10 -3.41 5.66
C PHE A 34 2.49 -4.72 5.15
N GLY A 35 1.17 -4.74 4.99
CA GLY A 35 0.42 -5.80 4.35
C GLY A 35 0.76 -5.91 2.88
N LEU A 36 0.69 -7.11 2.34
CA LEU A 36 0.82 -7.36 0.91
C LEU A 36 -0.51 -7.08 0.22
N TYR A 37 -0.45 -6.61 -1.03
CA TYR A 37 -1.64 -6.34 -1.80
C TYR A 37 -2.35 -7.64 -2.23
N GLY A 38 -3.67 -7.55 -2.40
CA GLY A 38 -4.52 -8.64 -2.86
C GLY A 38 -5.28 -9.33 -1.73
N GLU A 39 -5.99 -10.40 -2.11
CA GLU A 39 -6.71 -11.25 -1.18
C GLU A 39 -5.78 -12.09 -0.32
N ALA A 40 -6.23 -12.40 0.90
CA ALA A 40 -5.51 -13.33 1.77
C ALA A 40 -5.52 -14.75 1.19
N ASP A 41 -4.34 -15.33 1.06
CA ASP A 41 -4.10 -16.65 0.47
C ASP A 41 -2.87 -17.31 1.12
N GLU A 42 -2.61 -18.57 0.75
CA GLU A 42 -1.46 -19.33 1.26
C GLU A 42 -0.10 -18.73 0.86
N ILE A 43 -0.08 -17.95 -0.24
CA ILE A 43 1.10 -17.30 -0.79
C ILE A 43 1.55 -16.16 0.11
N ASN A 44 0.62 -15.30 0.55
CA ASN A 44 0.91 -14.21 1.48
C ASN A 44 0.75 -14.60 2.96
N GLY A 45 0.34 -15.84 3.25
CA GLY A 45 0.09 -16.31 4.61
C GLY A 45 -0.96 -15.49 5.36
N GLY A 46 -1.87 -14.84 4.62
CA GLY A 46 -2.85 -13.90 5.13
C GLY A 46 -2.33 -12.48 5.45
N ARG A 47 -1.06 -12.17 5.18
CA ARG A 47 -0.44 -10.84 5.42
C ARG A 47 -0.99 -9.82 4.43
N VAL A 48 -2.20 -9.32 4.68
CA VAL A 48 -2.85 -8.28 3.87
C VAL A 48 -3.12 -6.99 4.65
N VAL A 49 -2.98 -7.03 5.98
CA VAL A 49 -3.17 -5.88 6.89
C VAL A 49 -1.81 -5.39 7.41
N ASN A 50 -1.69 -4.08 7.55
CA ASN A 50 -0.57 -3.40 8.18
C ASN A 50 -0.56 -3.67 9.69
N SER A 51 0.57 -4.15 10.20
CA SER A 51 0.80 -4.30 11.64
C SER A 51 1.92 -3.36 12.06
N CYS A 52 1.65 -2.47 13.01
CA CYS A 52 2.62 -1.45 13.42
C CYS A 52 3.02 -1.62 14.88
N PHE A 53 4.15 -1.04 15.26
CA PHE A 53 4.58 -0.96 16.65
C PHE A 53 5.15 0.41 16.95
N VAL A 54 4.91 0.83 18.19
CA VAL A 54 5.28 2.14 18.72
C VAL A 54 6.18 1.92 19.92
N GLU A 55 7.39 2.46 19.83
CA GLU A 55 8.37 2.49 20.90
C GLU A 55 8.04 3.61 21.89
N THR A 56 7.83 3.23 23.15
CA THR A 56 7.66 4.18 24.25
C THR A 56 8.80 4.02 25.26
N SER A 57 8.89 4.91 26.24
CA SER A 57 9.86 4.76 27.34
C SER A 57 9.63 3.53 28.24
N GLN A 58 8.48 2.85 28.17
CA GLN A 58 8.12 1.73 29.05
C GLN A 58 7.84 0.39 28.34
N GLY A 59 8.02 0.34 27.03
CA GLY A 59 7.78 -0.85 26.21
C GLY A 59 7.12 -0.53 24.88
N TYR A 60 6.80 -1.57 24.13
CA TYR A 60 6.10 -1.45 22.87
C TYR A 60 4.58 -1.46 23.05
N VAL A 61 3.91 -0.72 22.17
CA VAL A 61 2.49 -0.91 21.85
C VAL A 61 2.39 -1.37 20.40
N VAL A 62 1.70 -2.48 20.16
CA VAL A 62 1.42 -3.00 18.81
C VAL A 62 0.05 -2.50 18.36
N ILE A 63 -0.05 -2.04 17.11
CA ILE A 63 -1.30 -1.68 16.44
C ILE A 63 -1.58 -2.77 15.40
N ASP A 64 -2.65 -3.53 15.63
CA ASP A 64 -3.02 -4.77 14.94
C ASP A 64 -1.95 -5.88 15.02
N SER A 65 -2.36 -7.08 15.45
CA SER A 65 -1.45 -8.20 15.71
C SER A 65 -1.15 -9.06 14.48
N GLY A 66 -1.91 -8.84 13.40
CA GLY A 66 -1.75 -9.52 12.13
C GLY A 66 -2.53 -10.85 12.03
N PRO A 67 -2.32 -11.58 10.93
CA PRO A 67 -3.25 -12.63 10.48
C PRO A 67 -3.10 -13.97 11.18
N THR A 68 -1.98 -14.21 11.88
CA THR A 68 -1.68 -15.51 12.49
C THR A 68 -0.78 -15.39 13.71
N TYR A 69 -0.76 -16.44 14.52
CA TYR A 69 0.18 -16.59 15.64
C TYR A 69 1.63 -16.54 15.16
N SER A 70 1.95 -17.22 14.05
CA SER A 70 3.30 -17.30 13.48
C SER A 70 3.77 -15.95 12.91
N PHE A 71 2.87 -15.15 12.33
CA PHE A 71 3.15 -13.77 11.95
C PHE A 71 3.53 -12.94 13.18
N ALA A 72 2.70 -12.96 14.23
CA ALA A 72 2.94 -12.18 15.44
C ALA A 72 4.26 -12.56 16.13
N GLN A 73 4.61 -13.84 16.14
CA GLN A 73 5.89 -14.33 16.64
C GLN A 73 7.08 -13.78 15.85
N GLN A 74 7.01 -13.77 14.52
CA GLN A 74 8.05 -13.22 13.66
C GLN A 74 8.15 -11.70 13.78
N ALA A 75 7.01 -11.01 13.88
CA ALA A 75 6.94 -9.56 14.09
C ALA A 75 7.61 -9.18 15.42
N TYR A 76 7.27 -9.88 16.50
CA TYR A 76 7.91 -9.71 17.80
C TYR A 76 9.42 -9.96 17.74
N THR A 77 9.86 -11.00 17.03
CA THR A 77 11.29 -11.29 16.84
C THR A 77 11.99 -10.13 16.13
N ALA A 78 11.39 -9.57 15.08
CA ALA A 78 11.92 -8.40 14.40
C ALA A 78 11.95 -7.15 15.31
N MET A 79 10.92 -6.93 16.13
CA MET A 79 10.90 -5.86 17.13
C MET A 79 12.03 -6.00 18.15
N GLN A 80 12.27 -7.20 18.68
CA GLN A 80 13.35 -7.45 19.64
C GLN A 80 14.75 -7.20 19.04
N ARG A 81 14.91 -7.42 17.73
CA ARG A 81 16.15 -7.06 17.01
C ARG A 81 16.33 -5.55 16.88
N SER A 82 15.24 -4.81 16.67
CA SER A 82 15.27 -3.35 16.61
C SER A 82 15.63 -2.74 17.96
N LYS A 83 14.94 -3.17 19.03
CA LYS A 83 15.29 -2.83 20.42
C LYS A 83 14.61 -3.83 21.37
N ALA A 84 15.41 -4.40 22.27
CA ALA A 84 14.92 -5.40 23.22
C ALA A 84 14.08 -4.74 24.33
N MET A 85 12.75 -4.87 24.25
CA MET A 85 11.81 -4.42 25.29
C MET A 85 10.46 -5.13 25.15
N PRO A 86 9.69 -5.27 26.25
CA PRO A 86 8.43 -6.01 26.22
C PRO A 86 7.33 -5.29 25.44
N VAL A 87 6.43 -6.05 24.83
CA VAL A 87 5.14 -5.53 24.35
C VAL A 87 4.19 -5.46 25.53
N LYS A 88 3.71 -4.25 25.84
CA LYS A 88 2.79 -4.01 26.97
C LYS A 88 1.33 -4.05 26.55
N TYR A 89 1.05 -3.60 25.33
CA TYR A 89 -0.29 -3.51 24.79
C TYR A 89 -0.33 -3.92 23.31
N VAL A 90 -1.45 -4.53 22.91
CA VAL A 90 -1.88 -4.64 21.52
C VAL A 90 -3.20 -3.91 21.39
N ILE A 91 -3.32 -3.04 20.40
CA ILE A 91 -4.54 -2.31 20.09
C ILE A 91 -5.00 -2.75 18.70
N ASN A 92 -6.15 -3.43 18.63
CA ASN A 92 -6.76 -3.80 17.35
C ASN A 92 -7.61 -2.63 16.83
N THR A 93 -7.43 -2.29 15.55
CA THR A 93 -8.17 -1.21 14.88
C THR A 93 -9.44 -1.71 14.21
N ALA A 94 -9.58 -3.03 14.02
CA ALA A 94 -10.77 -3.65 13.44
C ALA A 94 -11.07 -5.02 14.07
N THR A 95 -12.27 -5.53 13.82
CA THR A 95 -12.69 -6.87 14.26
C THR A 95 -12.48 -7.96 13.19
N ASP A 96 -11.77 -7.66 12.11
CA ASP A 96 -11.54 -8.64 11.05
C ASP A 96 -10.38 -9.58 11.39
N ALA A 97 -10.49 -10.83 10.94
CA ALA A 97 -9.56 -11.91 11.30
C ALA A 97 -8.08 -11.56 11.03
N ALA A 98 -7.80 -10.86 9.93
CA ALA A 98 -6.44 -10.46 9.55
C ALA A 98 -5.79 -9.45 10.53
N HIS A 99 -6.58 -8.74 11.36
CA HIS A 99 -6.07 -7.78 12.35
C HIS A 99 -5.78 -8.41 13.71
N VAL A 100 -6.47 -9.51 14.05
CA VAL A 100 -6.65 -9.96 15.45
C VAL A 100 -6.10 -11.35 15.73
N LEU A 101 -5.81 -12.16 14.71
CA LEU A 101 -5.44 -13.56 14.91
C LEU A 101 -4.02 -13.76 15.46
N GLY A 102 -3.19 -12.73 15.45
CA GLY A 102 -1.93 -12.70 16.18
C GLY A 102 -2.06 -12.42 17.69
N ASN A 103 -3.25 -12.06 18.19
CA ASN A 103 -3.45 -11.56 19.56
C ASN A 103 -2.99 -12.52 20.64
N GLU A 104 -3.17 -13.82 20.39
CA GLU A 104 -2.81 -14.84 21.36
C GLU A 104 -1.32 -14.87 21.67
N PHE A 105 -0.48 -14.80 20.64
CA PHE A 105 0.97 -14.79 20.83
C PHE A 105 1.37 -13.66 21.78
N TYR A 106 0.87 -12.43 21.54
CA TYR A 106 1.20 -11.29 22.39
C TYR A 106 0.65 -11.41 23.81
N ARG A 107 -0.52 -12.05 23.99
CA ARG A 107 -1.02 -12.35 25.34
C ARG A 107 -0.12 -13.31 26.09
N GLU A 108 0.39 -14.35 25.42
CA GLU A 108 1.37 -15.27 26.01
C GLU A 108 2.68 -14.54 26.38
N GLN A 109 3.02 -13.46 25.67
CA GLN A 109 4.12 -12.55 26.05
C GLN A 109 3.76 -11.54 27.16
N GLY A 110 2.54 -11.59 27.71
CA GLY A 110 2.07 -10.74 28.80
C GLY A 110 1.51 -9.38 28.39
N ALA A 111 1.22 -9.17 27.09
CA ALA A 111 0.58 -7.93 26.63
C ALA A 111 -0.91 -7.92 26.95
N LYS A 112 -1.44 -6.73 27.29
CA LYS A 112 -2.88 -6.48 27.40
C LYS A 112 -3.47 -6.16 26.03
N LEU A 113 -4.64 -6.70 25.74
CA LEU A 113 -5.30 -6.55 24.45
C LEU A 113 -6.47 -5.59 24.55
N ILE A 114 -6.49 -4.61 23.64
CA ILE A 114 -7.49 -3.56 23.53
C ILE A 114 -8.05 -3.59 22.12
N GLY A 115 -9.35 -3.37 21.94
CA GLY A 115 -9.95 -3.31 20.61
C GLY A 115 -11.42 -2.91 20.65
N PRO A 116 -12.10 -2.89 19.49
CA PRO A 116 -13.46 -2.40 19.37
C PRO A 116 -14.48 -3.26 20.14
N GLN A 117 -15.53 -2.66 20.69
CA GLN A 117 -16.60 -3.39 21.40
C GLN A 117 -17.23 -4.52 20.56
N GLY A 118 -17.35 -4.33 19.25
CA GLY A 118 -17.89 -5.28 18.29
C GLY A 118 -17.12 -6.60 18.21
N TYR A 119 -15.88 -6.66 18.72
CA TYR A 119 -15.08 -7.89 18.75
C TYR A 119 -15.78 -9.04 19.49
N GLN A 120 -16.65 -8.73 20.45
CA GLN A 120 -17.47 -9.75 21.14
C GLN A 120 -18.32 -10.58 20.17
N SER A 121 -18.79 -9.98 19.07
CA SER A 121 -19.57 -10.69 18.04
C SER A 121 -18.69 -11.62 17.22
N LEU A 122 -17.40 -11.30 17.03
CA LEU A 122 -16.45 -12.18 16.35
C LEU A 122 -16.15 -13.43 17.20
N LEU A 123 -15.97 -13.26 18.51
CA LEU A 123 -15.72 -14.38 19.44
C LEU A 123 -16.85 -15.43 19.43
N LYS A 124 -18.09 -15.00 19.20
CA LYS A 124 -19.27 -15.88 19.12
C LYS A 124 -19.31 -16.74 17.85
N ARG A 125 -18.44 -16.52 16.86
CA ARG A 125 -18.40 -17.30 15.61
C ARG A 125 -17.71 -18.67 15.74
N GLU A 126 -17.33 -19.07 16.96
CA GLU A 126 -16.79 -20.39 17.32
C GLU A 126 -15.64 -20.88 16.40
N GLY A 127 -14.77 -19.97 15.94
CA GLY A 127 -13.60 -20.33 15.13
C GLY A 127 -13.86 -20.59 13.64
N LYS A 128 -15.10 -20.47 13.15
CA LYS A 128 -15.41 -20.47 11.71
C LYS A 128 -15.01 -19.15 11.07
N LEU A 129 -13.71 -18.98 10.88
CA LEU A 129 -13.13 -17.81 10.25
C LEU A 129 -12.66 -18.17 8.84
N ALA A 130 -13.25 -17.53 7.84
CA ALA A 130 -12.91 -17.75 6.43
C ALA A 130 -11.40 -17.62 6.15
N LEU A 131 -10.68 -16.76 6.87
CA LEU A 131 -9.23 -16.64 6.75
C LEU A 131 -8.50 -17.92 7.20
N LEU A 132 -8.90 -18.53 8.31
CA LEU A 132 -8.28 -19.76 8.80
C LEU A 132 -8.59 -20.95 7.89
N GLU A 133 -9.78 -20.97 7.27
CA GLU A 133 -10.18 -22.00 6.30
C GLU A 133 -9.41 -21.92 4.97
N LYS A 134 -8.99 -20.71 4.57
CA LYS A 134 -8.21 -20.47 3.35
C LYS A 134 -6.73 -20.81 3.48
N LEU A 135 -6.20 -20.87 4.70
CA LEU A 135 -4.76 -21.00 4.94
C LEU A 135 -4.39 -22.42 5.39
N PRO A 136 -3.27 -22.98 4.91
CA PRO A 136 -2.83 -24.31 5.33
C PRO A 136 -2.46 -24.33 6.82
N THR A 137 -2.62 -25.49 7.44
CA THR A 137 -2.36 -25.72 8.88
C THR A 137 -0.91 -25.48 9.29
N THR A 138 0.02 -25.50 8.33
CA THR A 138 1.43 -25.12 8.52
C THR A 138 1.59 -23.63 8.86
N ILE A 139 0.68 -22.78 8.37
CA ILE A 139 0.68 -21.33 8.61
C ILE A 139 -0.18 -21.00 9.85
N THR A 140 -1.34 -21.64 9.98
CA THR A 140 -2.36 -21.33 11.01
C THR A 140 -2.17 -22.08 12.33
N ARG A 141 -1.09 -22.87 12.47
CA ARG A 141 -0.80 -23.59 13.72
C ARG A 141 -0.85 -22.64 14.92
N ASN A 142 -1.54 -23.06 15.98
CA ASN A 142 -1.79 -22.30 17.22
C ASN A 142 -2.61 -21.01 17.04
N THR A 143 -3.06 -20.68 15.84
CA THR A 143 -3.80 -19.45 15.57
C THR A 143 -5.27 -19.63 15.97
N ARG A 144 -5.73 -18.83 16.93
CA ARG A 144 -7.13 -18.84 17.41
C ARG A 144 -7.53 -17.47 17.94
N LEU A 145 -8.84 -17.22 17.97
CA LEU A 145 -9.37 -16.02 18.60
C LEU A 145 -9.26 -16.11 20.12
N VAL A 146 -9.03 -14.96 20.73
CA VAL A 146 -8.88 -14.84 22.18
C VAL A 146 -9.51 -13.54 22.69
N SER A 147 -10.11 -13.55 23.89
CA SER A 147 -10.90 -12.42 24.43
C SER A 147 -10.07 -11.16 24.77
N LEU A 148 -10.54 -9.96 24.48
CA LEU A 148 -9.79 -8.74 24.83
C LEU A 148 -9.85 -8.43 26.33
N ASP A 149 -8.83 -7.74 26.85
CA ASP A 149 -8.80 -7.21 28.22
C ASP A 149 -9.61 -5.91 28.34
N THR A 150 -9.70 -5.15 27.25
CA THR A 150 -10.47 -3.90 27.19
C THR A 150 -11.19 -3.78 25.86
N TYR A 151 -12.49 -3.49 25.93
CA TYR A 151 -13.35 -3.23 24.79
C TYR A 151 -13.64 -1.74 24.73
N ALA A 152 -13.11 -1.06 23.71
CA ALA A 152 -13.30 0.35 23.47
C ALA A 152 -14.67 0.60 22.82
N SER A 153 -15.58 1.21 23.58
CA SER A 153 -16.93 1.61 23.13
C SER A 153 -17.11 3.13 23.03
N GLN A 154 -16.19 3.90 23.61
CA GLN A 154 -16.16 5.36 23.58
C GLN A 154 -14.73 5.87 23.41
N GLU A 155 -14.62 7.17 23.10
CA GLU A 155 -13.34 7.86 23.06
C GLU A 155 -12.60 7.69 24.39
N SER A 156 -11.32 7.32 24.31
CA SER A 156 -10.50 7.04 25.48
C SER A 156 -9.03 7.24 25.17
N ASN A 157 -8.22 7.33 26.22
CA ASN A 157 -6.78 7.51 26.11
C ASN A 157 -6.07 6.35 26.80
N LEU A 158 -5.05 5.82 26.14
CA LEU A 158 -4.05 4.96 26.75
C LEU A 158 -2.73 5.72 26.81
N THR A 159 -2.10 5.76 27.97
CA THR A 159 -0.74 6.31 28.12
C THR A 159 0.20 5.20 28.54
N LEU A 160 1.31 5.04 27.82
CA LEU A 160 2.40 4.16 28.20
C LEU A 160 3.70 4.96 28.17
N GLY A 161 4.35 5.09 29.32
CA GLY A 161 5.53 5.92 29.47
C GLY A 161 5.29 7.38 29.06
N ASP A 162 5.98 7.80 28.01
CA ASP A 162 5.99 9.16 27.47
C ASP A 162 5.07 9.34 26.24
N THR A 163 4.24 8.34 25.93
CA THR A 163 3.46 8.32 24.70
C THR A 163 1.96 8.13 24.99
N LEU A 164 1.15 9.03 24.44
CA LEU A 164 -0.31 9.02 24.48
C LEU A 164 -0.86 8.40 23.19
N PHE A 165 -1.83 7.49 23.35
CA PHE A 165 -2.60 6.86 22.30
C PHE A 165 -4.07 7.26 22.50
N ALA A 166 -4.58 8.14 21.63
CA ALA A 166 -5.99 8.51 21.61
C ALA A 166 -6.77 7.49 20.79
N LEU A 167 -7.69 6.79 21.44
CA LEU A 167 -8.51 5.72 20.88
C LEU A 167 -9.89 6.26 20.57
N GLN A 168 -10.32 6.15 19.31
CA GLN A 168 -11.56 6.73 18.85
C GLN A 168 -12.40 5.70 18.07
N PRO A 169 -13.47 5.17 18.69
CA PRO A 169 -14.45 4.36 18.00
C PRO A 169 -15.25 5.19 17.00
N VAL A 170 -15.47 4.64 15.81
CA VAL A 170 -15.76 5.45 14.61
C VAL A 170 -16.88 4.86 13.73
N ASP A 171 -17.42 3.71 14.10
CA ASP A 171 -18.57 3.08 13.46
C ASP A 171 -19.71 2.71 14.42
N ALA A 172 -20.93 2.64 13.87
CA ALA A 172 -22.13 2.35 14.66
C ALA A 172 -22.18 0.91 15.15
N ASN A 173 -21.62 -0.03 14.39
CA ASN A 173 -21.46 -1.44 14.77
C ASN A 173 -20.26 -1.68 15.69
N SER A 174 -19.55 -0.62 16.11
CA SER A 174 -18.42 -0.67 17.04
C SER A 174 -17.34 -1.68 16.63
N SER A 175 -17.15 -1.89 15.33
CA SER A 175 -16.24 -2.89 14.78
C SER A 175 -14.88 -2.29 14.41
N HIS A 176 -14.73 -0.96 14.50
CA HIS A 176 -13.52 -0.28 14.12
C HIS A 176 -13.12 0.83 15.09
N LEU A 177 -11.81 1.07 15.16
CA LEU A 177 -11.15 1.97 16.10
C LEU A 177 -10.00 2.69 15.38
N MET A 178 -9.98 4.02 15.44
CA MET A 178 -8.81 4.81 15.04
C MET A 178 -7.90 5.05 16.24
N VAL A 179 -6.59 5.14 15.98
CA VAL A 179 -5.58 5.40 17.00
C VAL A 179 -4.72 6.59 16.57
N TYR A 180 -4.77 7.68 17.32
CA TYR A 180 -3.96 8.87 17.07
C TYR A 180 -2.85 9.04 18.11
N LEU A 181 -1.64 9.37 17.63
CA LEU A 181 -0.47 9.62 18.45
C LEU A 181 -0.01 11.06 18.25
N PRO A 182 -0.41 11.99 19.15
CA PRO A 182 -0.07 13.41 19.00
C PRO A 182 1.43 13.66 18.95
N LYS A 183 2.20 12.98 19.81
CA LYS A 183 3.68 13.11 19.89
C LYS A 183 4.36 12.80 18.55
N HIS A 184 3.81 11.87 17.78
CA HIS A 184 4.37 11.41 16.51
C HIS A 184 3.64 11.96 15.29
N ALA A 185 2.60 12.80 15.50
CA ALA A 185 1.66 13.24 14.47
C ALA A 185 1.24 12.08 13.54
N THR A 186 0.98 10.91 14.11
CA THR A 186 0.67 9.69 13.34
C THR A 186 -0.73 9.21 13.67
N LEU A 187 -1.54 8.99 12.64
CA LEU A 187 -2.90 8.46 12.73
C LEU A 187 -2.96 7.08 12.08
N PHE A 188 -3.33 6.06 12.86
CA PHE A 188 -3.72 4.76 12.37
C PHE A 188 -5.23 4.78 12.08
N ALA A 189 -5.60 4.79 10.80
CA ALA A 189 -6.97 4.96 10.34
C ALA A 189 -7.77 3.64 10.29
N GLY A 190 -7.12 2.51 10.58
CA GLY A 190 -7.74 1.18 10.47
C GLY A 190 -8.30 0.95 9.07
N ASN A 191 -9.41 0.23 8.98
CA ASN A 191 -10.06 -0.04 7.71
C ASN A 191 -10.76 1.18 7.10
N PHE A 192 -10.80 2.39 7.69
CA PHE A 192 -11.55 3.55 7.14
C PHE A 192 -10.92 4.31 6.00
N VAL A 193 -9.65 4.06 5.74
CA VAL A 193 -8.97 4.53 4.53
C VAL A 193 -8.41 3.28 3.85
N ASP A 194 -8.85 3.01 2.63
CA ASP A 194 -8.29 1.97 1.76
C ASP A 194 -7.89 2.68 0.46
N THR A 195 -6.61 2.57 0.12
CA THR A 195 -6.05 3.17 -1.09
C THR A 195 -5.79 2.13 -2.18
N ARG A 196 -6.33 0.91 -2.02
CA ARG A 196 -6.27 -0.12 -3.05
C ARG A 196 -7.35 0.08 -4.12
N SER A 197 -7.12 -0.47 -5.31
CA SER A 197 -8.03 -0.36 -6.46
C SER A 197 -9.34 -1.14 -6.28
N THR A 198 -9.36 -2.14 -5.40
CA THR A 198 -10.53 -2.95 -5.06
C THR A 198 -10.92 -2.72 -3.60
N PRO A 199 -11.92 -1.88 -3.36
CA PRO A 199 -12.31 -1.51 -2.01
C PRO A 199 -12.92 -2.70 -1.24
N THR A 200 -12.33 -3.19 -0.15
CA THR A 200 -12.89 -4.31 0.66
C THR A 200 -13.95 -3.84 1.67
N TRP A 201 -14.86 -2.94 1.26
CA TRP A 201 -15.81 -2.23 2.15
C TRP A 201 -17.14 -2.94 2.40
N THR A 202 -17.18 -4.27 2.31
CA THR A 202 -18.47 -4.99 2.26
C THR A 202 -19.27 -4.98 3.59
N SER A 203 -18.72 -4.40 4.66
CA SER A 203 -19.32 -4.42 6.02
C SER A 203 -19.46 -3.04 6.71
N HIS A 204 -19.18 -1.91 6.04
CA HIS A 204 -19.17 -0.60 6.69
C HIS A 204 -20.56 0.08 6.67
N SER A 205 -21.02 0.58 7.82
CA SER A 205 -22.24 1.38 7.88
C SER A 205 -22.06 2.73 7.21
N THR A 206 -22.95 3.07 6.27
CA THR A 206 -22.90 4.33 5.52
C THR A 206 -23.21 5.58 6.37
N VAL A 207 -23.67 5.44 7.62
CA VAL A 207 -24.04 6.58 8.48
C VAL A 207 -22.84 7.10 9.27
N THR A 208 -21.84 6.26 9.53
CA THR A 208 -20.75 6.60 10.46
C THR A 208 -19.43 6.94 9.79
N TRP A 209 -19.33 6.77 8.47
CA TRP A 209 -18.12 7.11 7.71
C TRP A 209 -17.84 8.62 7.67
N ASP A 210 -18.89 9.45 7.66
CA ASP A 210 -18.73 10.91 7.73
C ASP A 210 -18.05 11.36 9.04
N LYS A 211 -18.41 10.73 10.16
CA LYS A 211 -17.78 10.99 11.46
C LYS A 211 -16.29 10.58 11.44
N ALA A 212 -15.99 9.43 10.84
CA ALA A 212 -14.62 8.97 10.67
C ALA A 212 -13.80 9.91 9.79
N LEU A 213 -14.32 10.32 8.64
CA LEU A 213 -13.64 11.25 7.73
C LEU A 213 -13.46 12.64 8.35
N ALA A 214 -14.47 13.16 9.05
CA ALA A 214 -14.36 14.41 9.81
C ALA A 214 -13.24 14.33 10.86
N THR A 215 -13.21 13.23 11.62
CA THR A 215 -12.13 12.97 12.59
C THR A 215 -10.76 12.95 11.90
N ILE A 216 -10.60 12.25 10.78
CA ILE A 216 -9.32 12.20 10.08
C ILE A 216 -8.91 13.60 9.60
N LYS A 217 -9.85 14.42 9.15
CA LYS A 217 -9.59 15.80 8.69
C LYS A 217 -9.19 16.72 9.83
N ASP A 218 -9.87 16.62 10.97
CA ASP A 218 -9.64 17.48 12.13
C ASP A 218 -8.30 17.17 12.83
N GLN A 219 -7.83 15.92 12.73
CA GLN A 219 -6.54 15.52 13.31
C GLN A 219 -5.36 16.09 12.50
N SER A 220 -4.42 16.72 13.23
CA SER A 220 -3.18 17.29 12.68
C SER A 220 -2.07 16.24 12.49
N TRP A 221 -2.37 15.14 11.78
CA TRP A 221 -1.37 14.14 11.44
C TRP A 221 -0.44 14.59 10.30
N ASP A 222 0.82 14.19 10.44
CA ASP A 222 1.85 14.17 9.39
C ASP A 222 1.84 12.83 8.65
N TYR A 223 1.49 11.74 9.33
CA TYR A 223 1.42 10.40 8.77
C TYR A 223 0.04 9.79 9.00
N LEU A 224 -0.59 9.33 7.93
CA LEU A 224 -1.79 8.50 7.97
C LEU A 224 -1.42 7.08 7.53
N ILE A 225 -1.73 6.10 8.38
CA ILE A 225 -1.48 4.68 8.13
C ILE A 225 -2.83 3.97 8.00
N PRO A 226 -3.23 3.54 6.80
CA PRO A 226 -4.40 2.70 6.62
C PRO A 226 -4.13 1.28 7.10
N ALA A 227 -5.17 0.47 7.26
CA ALA A 227 -5.02 -0.97 7.47
C ALA A 227 -4.49 -1.69 6.24
N HIS A 228 -4.80 -1.19 5.05
CA HIS A 228 -4.36 -1.76 3.78
C HIS A 228 -3.69 -0.71 2.90
N GLY A 229 -2.60 -1.08 2.24
CA GLY A 229 -1.82 -0.17 1.42
C GLY A 229 -0.66 0.46 2.19
N VAL A 230 -0.18 1.62 1.72
CA VAL A 230 1.06 2.26 2.19
C VAL A 230 0.77 3.42 3.14
N LYS A 231 1.82 3.98 3.77
CA LYS A 231 1.71 5.22 4.54
C LYS A 231 1.45 6.43 3.63
N HIS A 232 0.77 7.43 4.16
CA HIS A 232 0.59 8.72 3.49
C HIS A 232 1.16 9.84 4.34
N ARG A 233 2.03 10.66 3.74
CA ARG A 233 2.71 11.76 4.44
C ARG A 233 2.15 13.11 4.04
N ARG A 234 1.44 13.77 4.96
CA ARG A 234 0.79 15.09 4.79
C ARG A 234 -0.08 15.21 3.53
N ASP A 235 -0.49 14.09 2.96
CA ASP A 235 -1.34 14.05 1.78
C ASP A 235 -2.80 13.94 2.19
N ARG A 236 -3.46 15.10 2.34
CA ARG A 236 -4.89 15.15 2.64
C ARG A 236 -5.75 14.65 1.47
N GLY A 237 -5.19 14.55 0.26
CA GLY A 237 -5.86 14.03 -0.93
C GLY A 237 -6.18 12.53 -0.85
N VAL A 238 -5.51 11.80 0.04
CA VAL A 238 -5.74 10.36 0.28
C VAL A 238 -7.20 10.02 0.59
N LEU A 239 -7.92 10.94 1.23
CA LEU A 239 -9.31 10.72 1.64
C LEU A 239 -10.29 10.80 0.46
N LYS A 240 -9.89 11.39 -0.66
CA LYS A 240 -10.79 11.69 -1.77
C LYS A 240 -11.40 10.42 -2.37
N GLN A 241 -10.60 9.36 -2.55
CA GLN A 241 -11.12 8.09 -3.06
C GLN A 241 -12.15 7.49 -2.10
N THR A 242 -11.86 7.54 -0.81
CA THR A 242 -12.78 7.08 0.24
C THR A 242 -14.07 7.90 0.24
N GLU A 243 -13.97 9.22 0.12
CA GLU A 243 -15.11 10.15 0.04
C GLU A 243 -15.98 9.92 -1.20
N GLU A 244 -15.37 9.75 -2.38
CA GLU A 244 -16.08 9.51 -3.63
C GLU A 244 -16.75 8.14 -3.65
N HIS A 245 -16.05 7.10 -3.17
CA HIS A 245 -16.63 5.78 -3.00
C HIS A 245 -17.83 5.83 -2.05
N PHE A 246 -17.67 6.47 -0.90
CA PHE A 246 -18.74 6.66 0.05
C PHE A 246 -19.94 7.42 -0.54
N ALA A 247 -19.69 8.52 -1.25
CA ALA A 247 -20.74 9.28 -1.94
C ALA A 247 -21.50 8.41 -2.97
N SER A 248 -20.83 7.44 -3.59
CA SER A 248 -21.46 6.48 -4.51
C SER A 248 -22.37 5.45 -3.82
N LEU A 249 -22.09 5.11 -2.55
CA LEU A 249 -22.88 4.19 -1.73
C LEU A 249 -24.12 4.84 -1.12
N GLN A 250 -24.14 6.17 -1.02
CA GLN A 250 -25.30 6.90 -0.50
C GLN A 250 -26.49 6.76 -1.46
N PRO A 251 -27.70 6.46 -0.97
CA PRO A 251 -28.89 6.49 -1.82
C PRO A 251 -29.01 7.89 -2.43
N LYS A 252 -28.99 7.97 -3.76
CA LYS A 252 -29.22 9.23 -4.47
C LYS A 252 -30.53 9.81 -3.94
N LYS A 253 -30.49 11.00 -3.32
CA LYS A 253 -31.71 11.71 -2.91
C LYS A 253 -32.64 11.71 -4.11
N ALA A 254 -33.81 11.08 -3.98
CA ALA A 254 -34.81 11.10 -5.03
C ALA A 254 -35.12 12.56 -5.31
N THR A 255 -34.74 13.05 -6.49
CA THR A 255 -35.29 14.31 -7.00
C THR A 255 -36.81 14.11 -7.00
N PRO A 256 -37.60 14.96 -6.33
CA PRO A 256 -39.05 14.84 -6.40
C PRO A 256 -39.42 14.90 -7.87
N GLN A 257 -39.88 13.79 -8.45
CA GLN A 257 -40.51 13.85 -9.75
C GLN A 257 -41.74 14.74 -9.56
N PRO A 258 -41.95 15.77 -10.39
CA PRO A 258 -43.19 16.51 -10.35
C PRO A 258 -44.31 15.51 -10.61
N VAL A 259 -45.17 15.30 -9.62
CA VAL A 259 -46.41 14.54 -9.81
C VAL A 259 -47.19 15.33 -10.86
N ALA A 260 -47.23 14.83 -12.09
CA ALA A 260 -48.00 15.43 -13.16
C ALA A 260 -49.47 15.41 -12.73
N ARG A 261 -49.98 16.58 -12.37
CA ARG A 261 -51.40 16.79 -12.12
C ARG A 261 -52.11 16.59 -13.45
N LEU A 262 -52.85 15.48 -13.58
CA LEU A 262 -53.76 15.24 -14.68
C LEU A 262 -54.83 16.36 -14.68
N ALA A 263 -54.60 17.39 -15.49
CA ALA A 263 -55.61 18.36 -15.88
C ALA A 263 -55.97 18.11 -17.34
N LYS A 264 -57.28 18.00 -17.58
CA LYS A 264 -57.91 17.73 -18.87
C LYS A 264 -57.55 18.76 -19.94
N ALA A 265 -57.57 18.27 -21.17
CA ALA A 265 -57.26 18.91 -22.44
C ALA A 265 -58.04 20.20 -22.73
N GLU A 266 -57.38 21.13 -23.42
CA GLU A 266 -57.96 21.99 -24.44
C GLU A 266 -56.86 22.47 -25.42
N SER A 267 -57.29 22.84 -26.62
CA SER A 267 -56.64 22.71 -27.93
C SER A 267 -55.57 23.76 -28.34
N GLN A 268 -54.65 23.29 -29.20
CA GLN A 268 -53.67 23.94 -30.10
C GLN A 268 -54.08 25.29 -30.76
N PRO A 269 -53.16 26.14 -31.34
CA PRO A 269 -52.06 25.72 -32.24
C PRO A 269 -50.73 26.51 -32.24
N ALA A 270 -49.70 25.92 -32.88
CA ALA A 270 -48.39 26.50 -33.24
C ALA A 270 -48.54 27.52 -34.40
N PRO A 271 -47.59 28.45 -34.71
CA PRO A 271 -46.30 28.06 -35.34
C PRO A 271 -45.08 29.05 -35.24
N LYS A 272 -43.89 28.54 -35.64
CA LYS A 272 -42.89 29.12 -36.60
C LYS A 272 -41.42 29.12 -36.17
N LYS A 273 -40.62 28.53 -37.06
CA LYS A 273 -39.15 28.57 -37.19
C LYS A 273 -38.69 29.87 -37.87
N VAL A 274 -37.54 30.44 -37.47
CA VAL A 274 -36.63 31.29 -38.29
C VAL A 274 -35.22 31.13 -37.67
N ALA A 275 -34.29 30.38 -38.28
CA ALA A 275 -33.30 30.70 -39.31
C ALA A 275 -31.92 31.16 -38.74
N LYS A 276 -30.90 30.34 -39.04
CA LYS A 276 -29.46 30.61 -38.86
C LYS A 276 -28.95 31.48 -40.01
N ALA A 277 -28.03 32.40 -39.71
CA ALA A 277 -27.18 33.07 -40.68
C ALA A 277 -25.72 33.11 -40.17
N GLU A 278 -24.84 32.57 -40.99
CA GLU A 278 -23.41 32.85 -41.19
C GLU A 278 -23.25 32.96 -42.74
N PRO A 279 -22.09 33.28 -43.36
CA PRO A 279 -20.76 33.66 -42.85
C PRO A 279 -20.19 34.90 -43.59
N LYS A 280 -18.95 35.36 -43.31
CA LYS A 280 -17.98 35.79 -44.36
C LYS A 280 -16.51 35.67 -43.92
N ASN A 281 -15.75 34.95 -44.75
CA ASN A 281 -14.30 34.85 -44.87
C ASN A 281 -13.57 36.20 -45.00
N VAL A 282 -12.30 36.26 -44.58
CA VAL A 282 -11.18 36.76 -45.41
C VAL A 282 -9.86 36.04 -45.06
N VAL A 283 -9.18 35.55 -46.09
CA VAL A 283 -7.83 34.95 -46.14
C VAL A 283 -6.83 35.99 -46.67
N LYS A 284 -5.55 35.94 -46.23
CA LYS A 284 -4.33 36.20 -47.06
C LYS A 284 -3.05 35.81 -46.30
N LYS A 285 -2.32 34.78 -46.79
CA LYS A 285 -0.98 34.77 -47.44
C LYS A 285 0.20 35.17 -46.52
N GLN A 286 1.12 34.24 -46.16
CA GLN A 286 2.38 33.84 -46.87
C GLN A 286 3.31 35.06 -47.10
N GLU A 287 4.62 35.09 -46.77
CA GLU A 287 5.69 34.07 -46.93
C GLU A 287 7.03 34.60 -46.26
N PRO A 288 8.27 34.11 -46.50
CA PRO A 288 9.20 33.63 -45.45
C PRO A 288 10.64 34.24 -45.45
N LYS A 289 11.60 33.52 -44.82
CA LYS A 289 13.10 33.57 -44.94
C LYS A 289 13.81 34.67 -44.12
N GLN A 290 15.01 34.54 -43.53
CA GLN A 290 16.29 33.83 -43.82
C GLN A 290 17.09 33.74 -42.49
N THR A 291 17.64 32.60 -42.06
CA THR A 291 19.08 32.18 -42.14
C THR A 291 20.17 33.23 -41.91
N HIS A 292 21.04 33.03 -40.90
CA HIS A 292 22.47 32.66 -41.08
C HIS A 292 23.17 32.27 -39.75
N PRO A 293 24.33 31.57 -39.80
CA PRO A 293 24.88 30.73 -38.73
C PRO A 293 26.22 31.22 -38.16
N ALA A 294 26.83 30.32 -37.35
CA ALA A 294 28.25 30.15 -37.02
C ALA A 294 28.72 30.72 -35.66
N LYS A 295 29.23 29.84 -34.79
CA LYS A 295 30.68 29.55 -34.74
C LYS A 295 31.02 28.43 -33.74
N THR A 296 31.97 27.63 -34.22
CA THR A 296 32.67 26.47 -33.64
C THR A 296 33.89 26.92 -32.82
N ALA A 297 34.30 26.14 -31.81
CA ALA A 297 35.68 25.75 -31.47
C ALA A 297 35.63 24.94 -30.15
N GLN A 298 35.99 23.64 -30.10
CA GLN A 298 37.35 23.07 -29.97
C GLN A 298 38.11 23.63 -28.75
N LYS A 299 38.85 22.91 -27.92
CA LYS A 299 39.51 21.57 -27.81
C LYS A 299 40.05 21.58 -26.34
N GLU A 300 40.53 20.55 -25.64
CA GLU A 300 41.56 19.57 -25.95
C GLU A 300 41.76 18.65 -24.73
N GLU A 301 42.25 17.44 -24.98
CA GLU A 301 42.59 16.38 -24.03
C GLU A 301 43.95 16.60 -23.35
N MET A 302 44.21 15.93 -22.22
CA MET A 302 45.56 15.46 -21.87
C MET A 302 45.50 14.21 -20.98
N HIS A 303 46.56 13.40 -21.08
CA HIS A 303 46.61 11.95 -20.96
C HIS A 303 47.74 11.52 -19.98
N ILE A 304 47.70 10.27 -19.46
CA ILE A 304 48.84 9.42 -18.98
C ILE A 304 49.38 9.74 -17.54
N ALA A 305 49.80 8.85 -16.62
CA ALA A 305 50.17 7.42 -16.56
C ALA A 305 50.07 6.81 -15.13
N THR A 306 49.77 5.50 -15.08
CA THR A 306 50.47 4.37 -14.39
C THR A 306 51.09 4.50 -12.99
N THR A 307 50.76 3.58 -12.07
CA THR A 307 51.70 2.63 -11.39
C THR A 307 50.95 1.58 -10.54
N MET A 308 51.37 0.32 -10.69
CA MET A 308 50.94 -0.88 -9.94
C MET A 308 51.64 -0.98 -8.57
N VAL A 309 50.92 -1.32 -7.50
CA VAL A 309 51.48 -2.01 -6.32
C VAL A 309 50.45 -3.03 -5.80
N GLN A 310 50.94 -4.25 -5.60
CA GLN A 310 50.21 -5.47 -5.32
C GLN A 310 50.54 -5.92 -3.89
N LYS A 311 49.55 -5.97 -2.97
CA LYS A 311 49.45 -6.91 -1.82
C LYS A 311 48.39 -6.45 -0.80
N ASN A 312 47.26 -7.16 -0.76
CA ASN A 312 46.91 -8.08 0.33
C ASN A 312 45.44 -8.48 0.20
N LYS A 313 45.24 -9.78 0.07
CA LYS A 313 43.94 -10.44 -0.07
C LYS A 313 43.33 -10.55 1.33
N GLU A 314 42.80 -9.44 1.82
CA GLU A 314 41.75 -9.51 2.83
C GLU A 314 40.48 -10.04 2.15
N ILE A 315 39.92 -11.09 2.74
CA ILE A 315 38.62 -11.64 2.37
C ILE A 315 37.57 -10.58 2.77
N LYS A 316 37.42 -9.56 1.93
CA LYS A 316 36.18 -8.79 1.84
C LYS A 316 35.24 -9.61 0.98
N ILE A 317 34.17 -10.08 1.60
CA ILE A 317 32.96 -10.51 0.92
C ILE A 317 32.58 -9.36 -0.02
N GLN A 318 32.88 -9.53 -1.31
CA GLN A 318 32.36 -8.67 -2.36
C GLN A 318 30.85 -8.89 -2.39
N GLN A 319 30.11 -8.08 -1.63
CA GLN A 319 28.85 -7.61 -2.17
C GLN A 319 29.21 -6.90 -3.46
N SER A 320 28.85 -7.49 -4.59
CA SER A 320 28.99 -6.84 -5.88
C SER A 320 28.17 -5.54 -5.80
N GLU A 321 28.84 -4.41 -5.67
CA GLU A 321 28.24 -3.11 -5.93
C GLU A 321 27.92 -3.07 -7.42
N GLN A 322 26.77 -3.63 -7.78
CA GLN A 322 26.26 -3.56 -9.14
C GLN A 322 26.09 -2.07 -9.46
N SER A 323 26.83 -1.60 -10.46
CA SER A 323 26.88 -0.19 -10.84
C SER A 323 25.48 0.36 -11.11
N CYS A 324 25.26 1.65 -10.81
CA CYS A 324 23.96 2.26 -11.00
C CYS A 324 23.48 2.18 -12.46
N PRO A 325 22.29 1.62 -12.76
CA PRO A 325 21.79 1.60 -14.12
C PRO A 325 21.58 3.01 -14.66
N ALA A 326 21.95 3.24 -15.92
CA ALA A 326 21.79 4.54 -16.57
C ALA A 326 20.30 4.90 -16.72
N HIS A 327 19.46 3.94 -17.12
CA HIS A 327 18.02 4.11 -17.34
C HIS A 327 17.24 2.86 -16.91
N ILE A 328 15.92 3.01 -16.79
CA ILE A 328 14.98 1.89 -16.69
C ILE A 328 14.76 1.30 -18.09
N ASN A 329 14.75 -0.03 -18.19
CA ASN A 329 14.59 -0.76 -19.45
C ASN A 329 13.11 -0.90 -19.82
N TYR A 330 12.50 0.20 -20.27
CA TYR A 330 11.13 0.20 -20.76
C TYR A 330 10.98 -0.61 -22.04
N GLN A 331 9.93 -1.40 -22.10
CA GLN A 331 9.50 -2.12 -23.29
C GLN A 331 8.69 -1.17 -24.20
N PRO A 332 8.65 -1.44 -25.52
CA PRO A 332 8.02 -0.53 -26.47
C PRO A 332 6.48 -0.62 -26.49
N THR A 333 5.90 -1.76 -26.10
CA THR A 333 4.44 -1.96 -26.05
C THR A 333 4.06 -2.82 -24.84
N TYR A 334 2.79 -2.69 -24.42
CA TYR A 334 2.23 -3.50 -23.34
C TYR A 334 2.36 -5.01 -23.62
N ASP A 335 1.95 -5.47 -24.81
CA ASP A 335 2.03 -6.89 -25.19
C ASP A 335 3.44 -7.47 -25.19
N ILE A 336 4.46 -6.64 -25.50
CA ILE A 336 5.86 -7.07 -25.42
C ILE A 336 6.31 -7.15 -23.97
N ALA A 337 5.91 -6.18 -23.14
CA ALA A 337 6.21 -6.18 -21.72
C ALA A 337 5.59 -7.38 -21.01
N GLU A 338 4.31 -7.64 -21.24
CA GLU A 338 3.58 -8.73 -20.62
C GLU A 338 4.14 -10.10 -21.04
N ARG A 339 4.37 -10.32 -22.35
CA ARG A 339 4.96 -11.59 -22.81
C ARG A 339 6.34 -11.82 -22.23
N LYS A 340 7.20 -10.80 -22.17
CA LYS A 340 8.53 -10.93 -21.54
C LYS A 340 8.45 -11.15 -20.04
N ALA A 341 7.47 -10.53 -19.36
CA ALA A 341 7.24 -10.72 -17.94
C ALA A 341 6.86 -12.19 -17.66
N LYS A 342 5.91 -12.73 -18.43
CA LYS A 342 5.48 -14.15 -18.40
C LYS A 342 6.66 -15.10 -18.69
N LEU A 343 7.45 -14.84 -19.73
CA LEU A 343 8.57 -15.70 -20.15
C LEU A 343 9.75 -15.70 -19.16
N GLU A 344 10.03 -14.56 -18.52
CA GLU A 344 11.18 -14.43 -17.61
C GLU A 344 10.79 -14.59 -16.13
N HIS A 345 9.53 -14.91 -15.82
CA HIS A 345 9.01 -14.99 -14.45
C HIS A 345 9.30 -13.72 -13.65
N LYS A 346 9.05 -12.56 -14.27
CA LYS A 346 9.26 -11.23 -13.69
C LYS A 346 7.96 -10.48 -13.61
N TYR A 347 7.81 -9.61 -12.62
CA TYR A 347 6.65 -8.72 -12.56
C TYR A 347 6.57 -7.80 -13.77
N LEU A 348 5.36 -7.44 -14.18
CA LEU A 348 5.12 -6.38 -15.16
C LEU A 348 4.92 -5.07 -14.41
N LEU A 349 5.81 -4.10 -14.62
CA LEU A 349 5.67 -2.74 -14.06
C LEU A 349 5.05 -1.83 -15.11
N VAL A 350 3.82 -1.36 -14.87
CA VAL A 350 3.11 -0.44 -15.77
C VAL A 350 3.10 0.94 -15.14
N LYS A 351 3.77 1.90 -15.78
CA LYS A 351 3.68 3.31 -15.43
C LYS A 351 2.73 4.01 -16.39
N ILE A 352 1.72 4.68 -15.86
CA ILE A 352 0.73 5.45 -16.60
C ILE A 352 0.95 6.94 -16.34
N GLU A 353 0.97 7.75 -17.40
CA GLU A 353 1.12 9.20 -17.34
C GLU A 353 0.17 9.93 -18.30
N SER A 354 0.12 11.26 -18.22
CA SER A 354 -0.64 12.10 -19.16
C SER A 354 0.13 13.36 -19.53
N ASN A 355 -0.27 14.01 -20.64
CA ASN A 355 0.35 15.26 -21.07
C ASN A 355 0.11 16.38 -20.05
N GLY A 356 1.14 17.19 -19.78
CA GLY A 356 1.05 18.31 -18.82
C GLY A 356 0.98 17.89 -17.35
N CYS A 357 1.16 16.61 -17.04
CA CYS A 357 1.12 16.09 -15.68
C CYS A 357 2.40 16.44 -14.90
N LYS A 358 2.33 17.48 -14.06
CA LYS A 358 3.45 17.88 -13.20
C LYS A 358 3.91 16.76 -12.23
N PRO A 359 3.02 16.04 -11.52
CA PRO A 359 3.45 14.93 -10.67
C PRO A 359 4.10 13.78 -11.47
N CYS A 360 3.76 13.60 -12.74
CA CYS A 360 4.41 12.60 -13.61
C CYS A 360 5.86 12.99 -13.90
N GLN A 361 6.14 14.29 -14.07
CA GLN A 361 7.50 14.79 -14.24
C GLN A 361 8.34 14.59 -12.97
N GLU A 362 7.74 14.83 -11.79
CA GLU A 362 8.38 14.56 -10.49
C GLU A 362 8.73 13.07 -10.35
N LEU A 363 7.79 12.17 -10.68
CA LEU A 363 8.05 10.73 -10.71
C LEU A 363 9.12 10.35 -11.75
N ASN A 364 9.11 10.95 -12.94
CA ASN A 364 10.13 10.69 -13.96
C ASN A 364 11.52 11.05 -13.48
N GLN A 365 11.65 12.20 -12.80
CA GLN A 365 12.90 12.63 -12.20
C GLN A 365 13.35 11.66 -11.10
N LEU A 366 12.44 11.21 -10.24
CA LEU A 366 12.70 10.21 -9.22
C LEU A 366 13.22 8.90 -9.84
N LEU A 367 12.50 8.35 -10.83
CA LEU A 367 12.87 7.11 -11.51
C LEU A 367 14.20 7.23 -12.28
N ALA A 368 14.54 8.41 -12.78
CA ALA A 368 15.81 8.66 -13.45
C ALA A 368 17.00 8.75 -12.49
N THR A 369 16.78 9.30 -11.28
CA THR A 369 17.85 9.64 -10.34
C THR A 369 18.07 8.62 -9.23
N ASN A 370 17.02 7.96 -8.74
CA ASN A 370 17.16 7.00 -7.64
C ASN A 370 17.77 5.69 -8.13
N CYS A 371 18.97 5.41 -7.66
CA CYS A 371 19.74 4.25 -8.07
C CYS A 371 19.15 2.92 -7.65
N ASN A 372 18.64 2.85 -6.42
CA ASN A 372 18.09 1.62 -5.85
C ASN A 372 16.82 1.22 -6.59
N ILE A 373 15.92 2.18 -6.81
CA ILE A 373 14.68 1.96 -7.57
C ILE A 373 15.00 1.45 -8.98
N LYS A 374 15.93 2.08 -9.71
CA LYS A 374 16.36 1.61 -11.03
C LYS A 374 16.88 0.18 -11.01
N LYS A 375 17.69 -0.18 -10.01
CA LYS A 375 18.22 -1.54 -9.83
C LYS A 375 17.08 -2.53 -9.60
N ILE A 376 16.17 -2.23 -8.70
CA ILE A 376 15.04 -3.11 -8.35
C ILE A 376 14.16 -3.33 -9.59
N ILE A 377 13.75 -2.24 -10.25
CA ILE A 377 12.91 -2.29 -11.45
C ILE A 377 13.57 -3.11 -12.56
N ASN A 378 14.81 -2.80 -12.94
CA ASN A 378 15.48 -3.50 -14.05
C ASN A 378 15.76 -4.98 -13.75
N LYS A 379 16.01 -5.30 -12.48
CA LYS A 379 16.30 -6.68 -12.06
C LYS A 379 15.04 -7.53 -12.05
N HIS A 380 13.96 -7.03 -11.45
CA HIS A 380 12.79 -7.84 -11.09
C HIS A 380 11.56 -7.62 -11.96
N THR A 381 11.59 -6.65 -12.87
CA THR A 381 10.40 -6.30 -13.66
C THR A 381 10.69 -6.23 -15.16
N LYS A 382 9.60 -6.32 -15.95
CA LYS A 382 9.53 -5.75 -17.29
C LYS A 382 8.69 -4.48 -17.20
N ALA A 383 9.33 -3.34 -17.38
CA ALA A 383 8.67 -2.06 -17.27
C ALA A 383 8.07 -1.63 -18.60
N ILE A 384 6.91 -0.98 -18.57
CA ILE A 384 6.27 -0.28 -19.70
C ILE A 384 5.78 1.08 -19.21
N GLN A 385 5.89 2.08 -20.08
CA GLN A 385 5.34 3.41 -19.87
C GLN A 385 4.23 3.65 -20.89
N LEU A 386 3.05 4.01 -20.40
CA LEU A 386 1.87 4.31 -21.20
C LEU A 386 1.44 5.75 -20.92
N ASN A 387 1.09 6.51 -21.96
CA ASN A 387 0.51 7.83 -21.82
C ASN A 387 -0.94 7.81 -22.30
N VAL A 388 -1.88 8.06 -21.39
CA VAL A 388 -3.33 7.98 -21.66
C VAL A 388 -3.82 8.95 -22.74
N SER A 389 -2.99 9.94 -23.10
CA SER A 389 -3.32 10.91 -24.15
C SER A 389 -3.25 10.30 -25.56
N TYR A 390 -2.56 9.17 -25.73
CA TYR A 390 -2.38 8.53 -27.04
C TYR A 390 -2.22 7.00 -27.01
N ASP A 391 -1.85 6.41 -25.88
CA ASP A 391 -1.75 4.96 -25.69
C ASP A 391 -3.08 4.39 -25.15
N GLN A 392 -3.37 3.14 -25.52
CA GLN A 392 -4.46 2.38 -24.90
C GLN A 392 -3.97 1.75 -23.59
N VAL A 393 -4.70 2.03 -22.50
CA VAL A 393 -4.48 1.38 -21.21
C VAL A 393 -5.38 0.14 -21.10
N PRO A 394 -4.83 -1.03 -20.73
CA PRO A 394 -5.64 -2.22 -20.45
C PRO A 394 -6.76 -1.95 -19.44
N THR A 395 -7.94 -2.53 -19.68
CA THR A 395 -9.16 -2.26 -18.89
C THR A 395 -9.09 -2.76 -17.45
N ASN A 396 -8.21 -3.72 -17.14
CA ASN A 396 -7.95 -4.18 -15.79
C ASN A 396 -7.09 -3.20 -14.97
N LEU A 397 -6.41 -2.24 -15.61
CA LEU A 397 -5.56 -1.24 -14.96
C LEU A 397 -6.33 0.06 -14.71
N ASN A 398 -7.33 -0.04 -13.84
CA ASN A 398 -8.15 1.09 -13.43
C ASN A 398 -7.32 2.10 -12.62
N HIS A 399 -7.20 3.32 -13.15
CA HIS A 399 -6.50 4.45 -12.53
C HIS A 399 -7.41 5.69 -12.58
N MET A 400 -7.34 6.54 -11.56
CA MET A 400 -8.15 7.78 -11.51
C MET A 400 -7.36 9.02 -11.91
N GLY A 401 -6.04 8.96 -11.78
CA GLY A 401 -5.15 10.08 -12.05
C GLY A 401 -3.83 9.62 -12.64
N THR A 402 -2.98 10.59 -12.94
CA THR A 402 -1.60 10.34 -13.38
C THR A 402 -0.63 11.13 -12.50
N PRO A 403 0.54 10.57 -12.16
CA PRO A 403 1.01 9.26 -12.57
C PRO A 403 0.30 8.15 -11.79
N ALA A 404 0.19 6.98 -12.41
CA ALA A 404 -0.18 5.73 -11.76
C ALA A 404 0.88 4.67 -12.04
N LEU A 405 1.17 3.82 -11.07
CA LEU A 405 2.21 2.80 -11.11
C LEU A 405 1.61 1.48 -10.63
N PHE A 406 1.59 0.50 -11.51
CA PHE A 406 1.10 -0.84 -11.24
C PHE A 406 2.25 -1.83 -11.28
N LEU A 407 2.31 -2.73 -10.30
CA LEU A 407 3.09 -3.95 -10.40
C LEU A 407 2.11 -5.11 -10.56
N VAL A 408 2.25 -5.87 -11.64
CA VAL A 408 1.33 -6.94 -12.03
C VAL A 408 2.09 -8.25 -12.05
N GLN A 409 1.52 -9.26 -11.42
CA GLN A 409 1.99 -10.63 -11.48
C GLN A 409 1.59 -11.23 -12.84
N PRO A 410 2.55 -11.66 -13.68
CA PRO A 410 2.27 -11.99 -15.07
C PRO A 410 1.51 -13.32 -15.25
N GLU A 411 1.58 -14.26 -14.30
CA GLU A 411 0.97 -15.59 -14.44
C GLU A 411 -0.56 -15.56 -14.36
N ASN A 412 -1.11 -14.67 -13.55
CA ASN A 412 -2.53 -14.58 -13.24
C ASN A 412 -3.10 -13.15 -13.40
N GLU A 413 -2.27 -12.22 -13.89
CA GLU A 413 -2.62 -10.81 -14.12
C GLU A 413 -3.10 -10.09 -12.83
N LYS A 414 -2.72 -10.60 -11.66
CA LYS A 414 -3.03 -10.01 -10.35
C LYS A 414 -2.20 -8.74 -10.17
N ILE A 415 -2.86 -7.61 -9.97
CA ILE A 415 -2.21 -6.38 -9.52
C ILE A 415 -1.73 -6.63 -8.08
N VAL A 416 -0.44 -6.44 -7.83
CA VAL A 416 0.18 -6.59 -6.51
C VAL A 416 0.70 -5.27 -5.96
N MET A 417 0.73 -4.20 -6.74
CA MET A 417 1.03 -2.86 -6.28
C MET A 417 0.26 -1.87 -7.14
N HIS A 418 -0.35 -0.87 -6.51
CA HIS A 418 -0.92 0.28 -7.21
C HIS A 418 -0.59 1.53 -6.39
N LEU A 419 0.18 2.44 -7.00
CA LEU A 419 0.45 3.77 -6.46
C LEU A 419 -0.05 4.81 -7.45
N GLU A 420 -0.75 5.84 -6.99
CA GLU A 420 -1.22 6.93 -7.83
C GLU A 420 -0.99 8.30 -7.18
N GLY A 421 -0.88 9.34 -8.00
CA GLY A 421 -0.70 10.72 -7.55
C GLY A 421 0.74 11.07 -7.22
N ARG A 422 0.97 11.77 -6.10
CA ARG A 422 2.32 12.15 -5.66
C ARG A 422 2.97 10.96 -4.98
N ILE A 423 3.89 10.33 -5.69
CA ILE A 423 4.59 9.12 -5.23
C ILE A 423 5.89 9.54 -4.53
N ASP A 424 5.99 9.25 -3.24
CA ASP A 424 7.20 9.48 -2.48
C ASP A 424 8.30 8.48 -2.87
N PRO A 425 9.57 8.93 -2.99
CA PRO A 425 10.71 8.06 -3.29
C PRO A 425 10.82 6.83 -2.39
N GLN A 426 10.62 7.03 -1.08
CA GLN A 426 10.76 5.99 -0.09
C GLN A 426 9.58 5.01 -0.18
N ASP A 427 8.36 5.52 -0.34
CA ASP A 427 7.16 4.68 -0.49
C ASP A 427 7.25 3.78 -1.73
N LEU A 428 7.76 4.32 -2.84
CA LEU A 428 7.99 3.55 -4.06
C LEU A 428 9.07 2.48 -3.87
N GLU A 429 10.20 2.83 -3.27
CA GLU A 429 11.28 1.88 -3.02
C GLU A 429 10.84 0.76 -2.07
N GLU A 430 10.14 1.09 -0.98
CA GLU A 430 9.59 0.13 -0.01
C GLU A 430 8.55 -0.78 -0.66
N SER A 431 7.62 -0.21 -1.43
CA SER A 431 6.61 -0.99 -2.17
C SER A 431 7.26 -1.97 -3.13
N LEU A 432 8.25 -1.52 -3.90
CA LEU A 432 8.97 -2.39 -4.83
C LEU A 432 9.71 -3.51 -4.09
N LYS A 433 10.41 -3.19 -2.98
CA LYS A 433 11.13 -4.20 -2.18
C LYS A 433 10.21 -5.29 -1.65
N LEU A 434 9.03 -4.93 -1.14
CA LEU A 434 8.05 -5.89 -0.61
C LEU A 434 7.73 -7.01 -1.62
N PHE A 435 7.62 -6.69 -2.91
CA PHE A 435 7.28 -7.69 -3.93
C PHE A 435 8.50 -8.36 -4.55
N THR A 436 9.64 -7.67 -4.62
CA THR A 436 10.85 -8.23 -5.22
C THR A 436 11.62 -9.15 -4.28
N ASP A 437 11.57 -8.89 -2.98
CA ASP A 437 12.21 -9.74 -1.96
C ASP A 437 11.27 -10.88 -1.51
N ALA A 438 9.95 -10.66 -1.45
CA ALA A 438 8.98 -11.75 -1.24
C ALA A 438 8.96 -12.73 -2.44
N GLY A 439 9.10 -12.24 -3.68
CA GLY A 439 9.23 -13.11 -4.85
C GLY A 439 10.50 -13.97 -4.84
N LEU A 440 11.57 -13.51 -4.18
CA LEU A 440 12.83 -14.25 -3.98
C LEU A 440 12.69 -15.39 -2.95
N ALA A 441 11.86 -15.18 -1.94
CA ALA A 441 11.57 -16.17 -0.91
C ALA A 441 10.55 -17.23 -1.33
N MET A 442 9.65 -16.89 -2.24
CA MET A 442 8.57 -17.75 -2.72
C MET A 442 8.98 -18.67 -3.87
N ALA A 443 10.14 -18.41 -4.49
CA ALA A 443 10.75 -19.23 -5.53
C ALA A 443 11.84 -20.19 -5.00
N GLN A 444 12.07 -20.21 -3.69
CA GLN A 444 12.96 -21.14 -2.96
C GLN A 444 12.12 -22.05 -2.08
#